data_AF-A0A3B7R172-F1
#
_entry.id   AF-A0A3B7R172-F1
#
_cell.length_a   1.000
_cell.length_b   1.000
_cell.length_c   1.000
_cell.angle_alpha   90.00
_cell.angle_beta   90.00
_cell.angle_gamma   90.00
#
_symmetry.space_group_name_H-M   'P 1'
#
loop_
_entity.id
_entity.type
_entity.pdbx_description
1 polymer ?
#
loop_
_entity_poly.entity_id
_entity_poly.type
_entity_poly.pdbx_seq_one_letter_code
_entity_poly.pdbx_strand_id
1 'polypeptide(L)'
;MTDFFTPADLALLHTYANEPHDGSPGHALAERQLLAGVWAKTVYWAEQLAGDGFEAQVRKSAIRRAGTVTNAAGQKRMNRVFKHFTWARLYRPGHEAFKIFFTIGVDGLRQELVWKLDCQHDGTGALDKRLVRRFQEFVAHQAPQVAWQAIPAAQLKRHDWDTVVQASQQFIQVQTHVYDQALDYVWQGRRPEEDKLARICWNTHDWQTPSGPEGKSQAAGSHESDAFGGFGGEEWLFDFSRLWKGYHYAFLQPLNTDSDVYGGRVMNIRLFTRNADTGEYFYVGRIRQAEILTDQQVTQSRAHADAQGWLDGMRHELRAAGSAGTFDPKMFGRGPFNLRFKPEQVERPATPDGLVRIEDISTWTDSQRYVLFDDVSPDETYTPSWQRNAPPVAPQVVLNPRTKRGATARARHVQARSIELRALHEQVQSRLIKHLRQQFPGEEVVKEALIKPFNSYIDAVRRPASGRDVFYEVKVLPTLKACIREALGQLLEYACWPDQVLSREWVVVSYHPATAESTRYLNKLRAEFNLPVEYLQIPLT
;
A
#
# COMPACT_ATOMS: atom_id res chain seq x y z
N MET A 1 34.35 2.03 -35.30
CA MET A 1 33.18 2.92 -35.16
C MET A 1 32.02 2.28 -35.90
N THR A 2 30.86 2.19 -35.27
CA THR A 2 29.61 1.74 -35.91
C THR A 2 29.16 2.80 -36.93
N ASP A 3 28.68 2.40 -38.10
CA ASP A 3 28.16 3.34 -39.10
C ASP A 3 26.85 4.02 -38.63
N PHE A 4 26.56 5.21 -39.13
CA PHE A 4 25.35 5.95 -38.76
C PHE A 4 24.08 5.33 -39.36
N PHE A 5 22.91 5.68 -38.82
CA PHE A 5 21.62 5.23 -39.33
C PHE A 5 21.37 5.68 -40.78
N THR A 6 20.81 4.78 -41.59
CA THR A 6 20.42 5.05 -42.97
C THR A 6 18.92 4.88 -43.17
N PRO A 7 18.31 5.48 -44.20
CA PRO A 7 16.92 5.22 -44.55
C PRO A 7 16.62 3.73 -44.80
N ALA A 8 17.60 2.95 -45.27
CA ALA A 8 17.46 1.52 -45.50
C ALA A 8 17.34 0.73 -44.19
N ASP A 9 18.02 1.15 -43.13
CA ASP A 9 17.90 0.51 -41.80
C ASP A 9 16.45 0.61 -41.28
N LEU A 10 15.86 1.80 -41.40
CA LEU A 10 14.49 2.09 -40.96
C LEU A 10 13.46 1.38 -41.84
N ALA A 11 13.68 1.37 -43.17
CA ALA A 11 12.83 0.65 -44.11
C ALA A 11 12.84 -0.86 -43.85
N LEU A 12 14.00 -1.46 -43.51
CA LEU A 12 14.08 -2.88 -43.18
C LEU A 12 13.27 -3.20 -41.91
N LEU A 13 13.39 -2.39 -40.86
CA LEU A 13 12.59 -2.54 -39.64
C LEU A 13 11.10 -2.39 -39.91
N HIS A 14 10.71 -1.43 -40.77
CA HIS A 14 9.33 -1.21 -41.19
C HIS A 14 8.74 -2.41 -41.91
N THR A 15 9.48 -2.99 -42.86
CA THR A 15 9.05 -4.17 -43.64
C THR A 15 8.61 -5.32 -42.75
N TYR A 16 9.39 -5.62 -41.70
CA TYR A 16 9.10 -6.71 -40.78
C TYR A 16 8.24 -6.29 -39.57
N ALA A 17 7.85 -5.02 -39.44
CA ALA A 17 7.21 -4.50 -38.23
C ALA A 17 5.91 -5.26 -37.88
N ASN A 18 5.89 -5.93 -36.72
CA ASN A 18 4.80 -6.78 -36.25
C ASN A 18 4.48 -8.00 -37.15
N GLU A 19 5.33 -8.33 -38.11
CA GLU A 19 5.17 -9.52 -38.95
C GLU A 19 5.37 -10.80 -38.12
N PRO A 20 4.53 -11.84 -38.29
CA PRO A 20 4.72 -13.13 -37.65
C PRO A 20 6.03 -13.81 -38.05
N HIS A 21 6.82 -14.24 -37.05
CA HIS A 21 8.05 -14.97 -37.29
C HIS A 21 7.78 -16.48 -37.40
N ASP A 22 7.76 -17.00 -38.62
CA ASP A 22 7.48 -18.41 -38.93
C ASP A 22 8.64 -19.39 -38.63
N GLY A 23 9.90 -18.93 -38.63
CA GLY A 23 11.09 -19.77 -38.45
C GLY A 23 11.79 -20.14 -39.77
N SER A 24 11.36 -19.59 -40.90
CA SER A 24 11.98 -19.80 -42.20
C SER A 24 13.42 -19.26 -42.25
N PRO A 25 14.27 -19.78 -43.16
CA PRO A 25 15.61 -19.23 -43.39
C PRO A 25 15.60 -17.74 -43.73
N GLY A 26 14.55 -17.26 -44.41
CA GLY A 26 14.35 -15.85 -44.72
C GLY A 26 14.14 -15.00 -43.47
N HIS A 27 13.26 -15.41 -42.56
CA HIS A 27 13.05 -14.70 -41.30
C HIS A 27 14.26 -14.78 -40.37
N ALA A 28 14.97 -15.91 -40.35
CA ALA A 28 16.23 -16.02 -39.62
C ALA A 28 17.34 -15.11 -40.20
N LEU A 29 17.34 -14.87 -41.51
CA LEU A 29 18.23 -13.89 -42.13
C LEU A 29 17.82 -12.46 -41.76
N ALA A 30 16.53 -12.13 -41.85
CA ALA A 30 15.98 -10.83 -41.46
C ALA A 30 16.28 -10.49 -40.00
N GLU A 31 16.08 -11.45 -39.07
CA GLU A 31 16.44 -11.30 -37.67
C GLU A 31 17.92 -10.94 -37.50
N ARG A 32 18.83 -11.67 -38.17
CA ARG A 32 20.27 -11.38 -38.12
C ARG A 32 20.60 -10.00 -38.68
N GLN A 33 19.98 -9.60 -39.78
CA GLN A 33 20.18 -8.28 -40.39
C GLN A 33 19.70 -7.15 -39.46
N LEU A 34 18.51 -7.29 -38.86
CA LEU A 34 18.00 -6.32 -37.89
C LEU A 34 18.91 -6.21 -36.66
N LEU A 35 19.40 -7.35 -36.14
CA LEU A 35 20.27 -7.41 -34.96
C LEU A 35 21.67 -6.82 -35.23
N ALA A 36 22.21 -7.01 -36.43
CA ALA A 36 23.52 -6.50 -36.83
C ALA A 36 23.47 -5.04 -37.33
N GLY A 37 22.35 -4.60 -37.89
CA GLY A 37 22.13 -3.23 -38.36
C GLY A 37 21.50 -2.34 -37.28
N VAL A 38 20.22 -2.01 -37.46
CA VAL A 38 19.49 -1.02 -36.66
C VAL A 38 19.57 -1.23 -35.13
N TRP A 39 19.60 -2.48 -34.65
CA TRP A 39 19.78 -2.77 -33.22
C TRP A 39 21.20 -2.47 -32.74
N ALA A 40 22.23 -2.84 -33.50
CA ALA A 40 23.62 -2.56 -33.12
C ALA A 40 23.87 -1.05 -33.08
N LYS A 41 23.29 -0.30 -34.03
CA LYS A 41 23.31 1.18 -34.04
C LYS A 41 22.59 1.77 -32.83
N THR A 42 21.45 1.21 -32.43
CA THR A 42 20.74 1.69 -31.23
C THR A 42 21.51 1.41 -29.94
N VAL A 43 22.17 0.25 -29.85
CA VAL A 43 23.08 -0.07 -28.73
C VAL A 43 24.21 0.95 -28.68
N TYR A 44 24.88 1.20 -29.80
CA TYR A 44 25.95 2.19 -29.88
C TYR A 44 25.47 3.57 -29.45
N TRP A 45 24.31 4.03 -29.94
CA TRP A 45 23.72 5.30 -29.53
C TRP A 45 23.49 5.38 -28.02
N ALA A 46 22.96 4.32 -27.42
CA ALA A 46 22.72 4.27 -25.98
C ALA A 46 24.02 4.29 -25.17
N GLU A 47 25.07 3.61 -25.65
CA GLU A 47 26.40 3.63 -25.04
C GLU A 47 27.03 5.02 -25.11
N GLN A 48 26.81 5.80 -26.17
CA GLN A 48 27.29 7.19 -26.25
C GLN A 48 26.59 8.12 -25.26
N LEU A 49 25.37 7.78 -24.85
CA LEU A 49 24.59 8.52 -23.86
C LEU A 49 24.74 7.95 -22.44
N ALA A 50 25.42 6.82 -22.28
CA ALA A 50 25.75 6.26 -20.98
C ALA A 50 26.94 7.04 -20.40
N GLY A 51 26.73 7.69 -19.25
CA GLY A 51 27.61 8.73 -18.73
C GLY A 51 26.81 9.90 -18.18
N ASP A 52 27.46 10.86 -17.52
CA ASP A 52 26.82 12.08 -16.99
C ASP A 52 25.57 11.84 -16.11
N GLY A 53 25.55 10.75 -15.35
CA GLY A 53 24.47 10.42 -14.41
C GLY A 53 23.37 9.51 -14.96
N PHE A 54 23.54 8.92 -16.15
CA PHE A 54 22.63 7.89 -16.68
C PHE A 54 23.34 6.59 -17.09
N GLU A 55 22.64 5.48 -16.93
CA GLU A 55 23.02 4.13 -17.33
C GLU A 55 22.10 3.60 -18.42
N ALA A 56 22.70 2.98 -19.44
CA ALA A 56 21.97 2.40 -20.56
C ALA A 56 21.60 0.94 -20.31
N GLN A 57 20.33 0.61 -20.53
CA GLN A 57 19.81 -0.75 -20.54
C GLN A 57 19.19 -1.06 -21.91
N VAL A 58 19.76 -2.04 -22.61
CA VAL A 58 19.27 -2.48 -23.93
C VAL A 58 18.98 -3.98 -23.91
N ARG A 59 17.73 -4.36 -24.20
CA ARG A 59 17.36 -5.78 -24.41
C ARG A 59 17.37 -6.09 -25.90
N LYS A 60 18.57 -6.40 -26.41
CA LYS A 60 18.82 -6.70 -27.83
C LYS A 60 18.04 -7.95 -28.27
N SER A 61 16.92 -7.74 -28.95
CA SER A 61 16.08 -8.81 -29.49
C SER A 61 15.13 -8.25 -30.54
N ALA A 62 15.18 -8.79 -31.76
CA ALA A 62 14.31 -8.37 -32.86
C ALA A 62 12.89 -8.95 -32.78
N ILE A 63 12.63 -9.87 -31.84
CA ILE A 63 11.37 -10.62 -31.75
C ILE A 63 10.71 -10.41 -30.38
N ARG A 64 9.38 -10.37 -30.34
CA ARG A 64 8.58 -10.41 -29.11
C ARG A 64 7.53 -11.51 -29.16
N ARG A 65 7.10 -11.97 -27.98
CA ARG A 65 5.95 -12.88 -27.84
C ARG A 65 4.66 -12.11 -28.13
N ALA A 66 3.74 -12.72 -28.88
CA ALA A 66 2.48 -12.11 -29.32
C ALA A 66 1.28 -13.02 -29.08
N GLY A 67 1.17 -13.53 -27.86
CA GLY A 67 0.12 -14.46 -27.46
C GLY A 67 0.35 -15.89 -27.93
N THR A 68 -0.71 -16.69 -27.92
CA THR A 68 -0.68 -18.11 -28.28
C THR A 68 -1.68 -18.35 -29.41
N VAL A 69 -1.23 -19.03 -30.46
CA VAL A 69 -2.07 -19.46 -31.58
C VAL A 69 -2.34 -20.96 -31.48
N THR A 70 -3.56 -21.36 -31.80
CA THR A 70 -3.96 -22.77 -31.84
C THR A 70 -3.97 -23.22 -33.29
N ASN A 71 -3.26 -24.30 -33.63
CA ASN A 71 -3.29 -24.84 -34.99
C ASN A 71 -4.62 -25.61 -35.25
N ALA A 72 -4.86 -26.00 -36.50
CA ALA A 72 -6.06 -26.76 -36.88
C ALA A 72 -6.21 -28.11 -36.15
N ALA A 73 -5.12 -28.64 -35.57
CA ALA A 73 -5.09 -29.86 -34.76
C ALA A 73 -5.31 -29.59 -33.25
N GLY A 74 -5.67 -28.37 -32.84
CA GLY A 74 -5.93 -28.00 -31.45
C GLY A 74 -4.67 -27.76 -30.59
N GLN A 75 -3.47 -27.82 -31.17
CA GLN A 75 -2.23 -27.61 -30.44
C GLN A 75 -1.90 -26.12 -30.30
N LYS A 76 -1.62 -25.69 -29.07
CA LYS A 76 -1.24 -24.31 -28.73
C LYS A 76 0.25 -24.08 -28.97
N ARG A 77 0.60 -23.10 -29.79
CA ARG A 77 1.98 -22.62 -30.01
C ARG A 77 2.10 -21.15 -29.64
N MET A 78 3.22 -20.79 -28.99
CA MET A 78 3.55 -19.39 -28.72
C MET A 78 3.76 -18.64 -30.04
N ASN A 79 2.97 -17.60 -30.27
CA ASN A 79 3.13 -16.72 -31.42
C ASN A 79 4.31 -15.77 -31.18
N ARG A 80 5.11 -15.52 -32.21
CA ARG A 80 6.27 -14.63 -32.17
C ARG A 80 6.15 -13.66 -33.33
N VAL A 81 6.41 -12.39 -33.07
CA VAL A 81 6.40 -11.35 -34.10
C VAL A 81 7.67 -10.54 -34.03
N PHE A 82 8.11 -10.01 -35.15
CA PHE A 82 9.18 -9.01 -35.18
C PHE A 82 8.73 -7.75 -34.44
N LYS A 83 9.62 -7.17 -33.64
CA LYS A 83 9.39 -5.88 -32.99
C LYS A 83 9.44 -4.79 -34.06
N HIS A 84 8.56 -3.82 -33.93
CA HIS A 84 8.56 -2.63 -34.76
C HIS A 84 9.47 -1.52 -34.20
N PHE A 85 10.35 -1.83 -33.23
CA PHE A 85 11.18 -0.84 -32.55
C PHE A 85 12.49 -1.41 -32.02
N THR A 86 13.44 -0.52 -31.68
CA THR A 86 14.76 -0.86 -31.12
C THR A 86 15.08 -0.28 -29.73
N TRP A 87 14.08 0.02 -28.91
CA TRP A 87 14.22 0.73 -27.63
C TRP A 87 15.43 0.36 -26.76
N ALA A 88 16.24 1.39 -26.48
CA ALA A 88 17.17 1.46 -25.37
C ALA A 88 16.60 2.37 -24.28
N ARG A 89 16.82 2.00 -23.02
CA ARG A 89 16.35 2.75 -21.85
C ARG A 89 17.54 3.38 -21.16
N LEU A 90 17.39 4.63 -20.73
CA LEU A 90 18.39 5.36 -19.94
C LEU A 90 17.80 5.67 -18.58
N TYR A 91 18.38 5.09 -17.52
CA TYR A 91 18.00 5.29 -16.13
C TYR A 91 19.04 6.13 -15.42
N ARG A 92 18.67 6.86 -14.37
CA ARG A 92 19.68 7.24 -13.37
C ARG A 92 20.10 6.00 -12.57
N PRO A 93 21.37 5.90 -12.14
CA PRO A 93 21.82 4.81 -11.27
C PRO A 93 20.88 4.61 -10.07
N GLY A 94 20.37 3.38 -9.89
CA GLY A 94 19.47 3.03 -8.79
C GLY A 94 17.99 3.40 -9.00
N HIS A 95 17.61 3.90 -10.18
CA HIS A 95 16.22 4.27 -10.47
C HIS A 95 15.44 3.20 -11.27
N GLU A 96 16.03 2.02 -11.50
CA GLU A 96 15.47 0.96 -12.34
C GLU A 96 14.13 0.45 -11.81
N ALA A 97 13.92 0.46 -10.50
CA ALA A 97 12.67 0.04 -9.88
C ALA A 97 11.52 1.02 -10.09
N PHE A 98 11.80 2.31 -10.34
CA PHE A 98 10.76 3.30 -10.64
C PHE A 98 10.13 3.12 -12.03
N LYS A 99 10.81 2.38 -12.92
CA LYS A 99 10.34 2.08 -14.29
C LYS A 99 10.00 3.32 -15.12
N ILE A 100 10.57 4.47 -14.79
CA ILE A 100 10.53 5.71 -15.56
C ILE A 100 11.95 5.97 -16.06
N PHE A 101 12.10 6.23 -17.37
CA PHE A 101 13.38 6.30 -18.06
C PHE A 101 13.25 7.15 -19.32
N PHE A 102 14.38 7.66 -19.83
CA PHE A 102 14.40 8.13 -21.21
C PHE A 102 14.48 6.91 -22.14
N THR A 103 13.69 6.93 -23.21
CA THR A 103 13.76 5.95 -24.30
C THR A 103 14.49 6.61 -25.46
N ILE A 104 15.42 5.88 -26.08
CA ILE A 104 15.97 6.21 -27.40
C ILE A 104 15.83 5.01 -28.33
N GLY A 105 15.83 5.24 -29.64
CA GLY A 105 15.91 4.17 -30.64
C GLY A 105 15.18 4.50 -31.92
N VAL A 106 14.69 3.48 -32.62
CA VAL A 106 14.00 3.62 -33.90
C VAL A 106 12.56 3.15 -33.80
N ASP A 107 11.61 3.99 -34.23
CA ASP A 107 10.23 3.57 -34.49
C ASP A 107 10.12 3.12 -35.95
N GLY A 108 9.91 1.82 -36.16
CA GLY A 108 9.80 1.22 -37.49
C GLY A 108 8.46 1.52 -38.17
N LEU A 109 7.39 1.82 -37.43
CA LEU A 109 6.10 2.15 -38.05
C LEU A 109 6.11 3.57 -38.62
N ARG A 110 6.67 4.51 -37.86
CA ARG A 110 6.82 5.92 -38.27
C ARG A 110 8.09 6.19 -39.05
N GLN A 111 9.01 5.23 -39.09
CA GLN A 111 10.32 5.33 -39.76
C GLN A 111 11.09 6.58 -39.30
N GLU A 112 11.39 6.62 -38.02
CA GLU A 112 12.08 7.74 -37.38
C GLU A 112 13.00 7.28 -36.26
N LEU A 113 14.11 8.00 -36.07
CA LEU A 113 14.86 7.95 -34.80
C LEU A 113 14.05 8.72 -33.77
N VAL A 114 13.96 8.22 -32.55
CA VAL A 114 13.15 8.82 -31.48
C VAL A 114 13.93 8.88 -30.18
N TRP A 115 13.73 9.96 -29.43
CA TRP A 115 14.03 10.03 -28.00
C TRP A 115 12.91 10.73 -27.23
N LYS A 116 12.61 10.27 -26.02
CA LYS A 116 11.49 10.75 -25.20
C LYS A 116 11.63 10.33 -23.73
N LEU A 117 10.84 10.93 -22.84
CA LEU A 117 10.61 10.36 -21.51
C LEU A 117 9.52 9.28 -21.61
N ASP A 118 9.71 8.16 -20.94
CA ASP A 118 8.85 6.99 -21.05
C ASP A 118 8.71 6.24 -19.71
N CYS A 119 7.76 5.31 -19.66
CA CYS A 119 7.63 4.39 -18.54
C CYS A 119 7.40 2.94 -19.03
N GLN A 120 7.73 1.96 -18.20
CA GLN A 120 7.47 0.56 -18.54
C GLN A 120 5.98 0.25 -18.35
N HIS A 121 5.17 0.44 -19.38
CA HIS A 121 3.72 0.23 -19.34
C HIS A 121 3.29 -1.20 -19.74
N ASP A 122 4.21 -2.04 -20.22
CA ASP A 122 3.91 -3.40 -20.64
C ASP A 122 5.03 -4.43 -20.32
N GLY A 123 4.66 -5.70 -20.49
CA GLY A 123 5.55 -6.84 -20.26
C GLY A 123 5.85 -7.14 -18.80
N THR A 124 6.87 -7.96 -18.57
CA THR A 124 7.29 -8.36 -17.22
C THR A 124 7.90 -7.17 -16.47
N GLY A 125 7.37 -6.89 -15.28
CA GLY A 125 7.81 -5.77 -14.44
C GLY A 125 7.30 -4.41 -14.93
N ALA A 126 6.21 -4.39 -15.69
CA ALA A 126 5.48 -3.17 -15.97
C ALA A 126 4.98 -2.51 -14.69
N LEU A 127 4.89 -1.19 -14.73
CA LEU A 127 4.19 -0.42 -13.72
C LEU A 127 2.74 -0.89 -13.59
N ASP A 128 2.23 -0.74 -12.37
CA ASP A 128 0.79 -0.81 -12.14
C ASP A 128 0.05 0.15 -13.08
N LYS A 129 -1.10 -0.27 -13.61
CA LYS A 129 -1.89 0.53 -14.58
C LYS A 129 -2.25 1.91 -14.05
N ARG A 130 -2.41 2.05 -12.74
CA ARG A 130 -2.69 3.33 -12.07
C ARG A 130 -1.49 4.27 -12.19
N LEU A 131 -0.27 3.76 -11.98
CA LEU A 131 0.97 4.52 -12.15
C LEU A 131 1.22 4.87 -13.63
N VAL A 132 0.93 3.94 -14.56
CA VAL A 132 1.00 4.22 -16.01
C VAL A 132 0.08 5.39 -16.37
N ARG A 133 -1.15 5.39 -15.87
CA ARG A 133 -2.11 6.48 -16.12
C ARG A 133 -1.60 7.81 -15.59
N ARG A 134 -1.08 7.86 -14.37
CA ARG A 134 -0.47 9.07 -13.78
C ARG A 134 0.68 9.58 -14.64
N PHE A 135 1.56 8.69 -15.10
CA PHE A 135 2.66 9.07 -15.98
C PHE A 135 2.15 9.68 -17.30
N GLN A 136 1.14 9.06 -17.92
CA GLN A 136 0.53 9.56 -19.14
C GLN A 136 -0.12 10.94 -18.95
N GLU A 137 -0.84 11.15 -17.84
CA GLU A 137 -1.43 12.44 -17.47
C GLU A 137 -0.35 13.51 -17.25
N PHE A 138 0.75 13.16 -16.56
CA PHE A 138 1.89 14.06 -16.36
C PHE A 138 2.50 14.52 -17.69
N VAL A 139 2.82 13.57 -18.58
CA VAL A 139 3.38 13.90 -19.90
C VAL A 139 2.40 14.70 -20.75
N ALA A 140 1.10 14.36 -20.73
CA ALA A 140 0.10 15.04 -21.55
C ALA A 140 -0.18 16.48 -21.11
N HIS A 141 -0.19 16.75 -19.80
CA HIS A 141 -0.68 18.02 -19.24
C HIS A 141 0.38 18.90 -18.59
N GLN A 142 1.49 18.31 -18.10
CA GLN A 142 2.53 19.06 -17.38
C GLN A 142 3.84 19.11 -18.16
N ALA A 143 4.15 18.09 -18.98
CA ALA A 143 5.41 18.00 -19.69
C ALA A 143 5.27 17.50 -21.15
N PRO A 144 4.45 18.13 -22.01
CA PRO A 144 4.28 17.68 -23.40
C PRO A 144 5.58 17.71 -24.21
N GLN A 145 6.54 18.55 -23.84
CA GLN A 145 7.85 18.66 -24.48
C GLN A 145 8.69 17.38 -24.41
N VAL A 146 8.43 16.48 -23.45
CA VAL A 146 9.19 15.23 -23.31
C VAL A 146 8.54 14.04 -24.03
N ALA A 147 7.37 14.22 -24.64
CA ALA A 147 6.56 13.13 -25.17
C ALA A 147 7.16 12.41 -26.39
N TRP A 148 7.72 13.18 -27.34
CA TRP A 148 8.25 12.62 -28.59
C TRP A 148 9.18 13.62 -29.30
N GLN A 149 10.46 13.29 -29.41
CA GLN A 149 11.42 13.98 -30.26
C GLN A 149 11.87 13.02 -31.35
N ALA A 150 11.95 13.47 -32.60
CA ALA A 150 12.23 12.55 -33.68
C ALA A 150 12.95 13.16 -34.89
N ILE A 151 13.69 12.29 -35.60
CA ILE A 151 14.29 12.56 -36.89
C ILE A 151 13.72 11.54 -37.90
N PRO A 152 12.86 11.98 -38.84
CA PRO A 152 12.31 11.11 -39.88
C PRO A 152 13.39 10.55 -40.81
N ALA A 153 13.16 9.36 -41.37
CA ALA A 153 14.07 8.70 -42.31
C ALA A 153 14.56 9.61 -43.45
N ALA A 154 13.68 10.48 -43.97
CA ALA A 154 13.99 11.41 -45.06
C ALA A 154 15.06 12.46 -44.69
N GLN A 155 15.25 12.74 -43.39
CA GLN A 155 16.19 13.74 -42.90
C GLN A 155 17.54 13.13 -42.52
N LEU A 156 17.66 11.81 -42.40
CA LEU A 156 18.88 11.13 -41.93
C LEU A 156 20.15 11.49 -42.72
N LYS A 157 20.03 11.83 -44.00
CA LYS A 157 21.17 12.26 -44.84
C LYS A 157 21.82 13.56 -44.36
N ARG A 158 21.15 14.34 -43.52
CA ARG A 158 21.62 15.60 -42.94
C ARG A 158 22.17 15.44 -41.53
N HIS A 159 22.23 14.21 -41.04
CA HIS A 159 22.64 13.87 -39.68
C HIS A 159 23.73 12.80 -39.70
N ASP A 160 24.41 12.70 -38.57
CA ASP A 160 25.48 11.77 -38.26
C ASP A 160 25.44 11.45 -36.76
N TRP A 161 26.44 10.72 -36.27
CA TRP A 161 26.51 10.40 -34.85
C TRP A 161 26.62 11.63 -33.97
N ASP A 162 27.49 12.59 -34.31
CA ASP A 162 27.74 13.77 -33.49
C ASP A 162 26.46 14.60 -33.32
N THR A 163 25.74 14.86 -34.41
CA THR A 163 24.50 15.64 -34.38
C THR A 163 23.38 14.96 -33.60
N VAL A 164 23.19 13.64 -33.74
CA VAL A 164 22.13 12.90 -33.03
C VAL A 164 22.47 12.70 -31.55
N VAL A 165 23.72 12.34 -31.24
CA VAL A 165 24.18 12.17 -29.85
C VAL A 165 24.09 13.51 -29.13
N GLN A 166 24.58 14.60 -29.72
CA GLN A 166 24.51 15.93 -29.10
C GLN A 166 23.06 16.38 -28.86
N ALA A 167 22.16 16.21 -29.85
CA ALA A 167 20.76 16.61 -29.69
C ALA A 167 20.03 15.80 -28.60
N SER A 168 20.24 14.49 -28.56
CA SER A 168 19.63 13.62 -27.55
C SER A 168 20.25 13.82 -26.16
N GLN A 169 21.56 14.01 -26.05
CA GLN A 169 22.24 14.34 -24.79
C GLN A 169 21.76 15.68 -24.24
N GLN A 170 21.69 16.72 -25.06
CA GLN A 170 21.19 18.04 -24.66
C GLN A 170 19.74 17.94 -24.19
N PHE A 171 18.88 17.20 -24.91
CA PHE A 171 17.52 16.95 -24.48
C PHE A 171 17.48 16.29 -23.09
N ILE A 172 18.23 15.21 -22.87
CA ILE A 172 18.26 14.51 -21.58
C ILE A 172 18.73 15.45 -20.46
N GLN A 173 19.83 16.18 -20.67
CA GLN A 173 20.37 17.12 -19.69
C GLN A 173 19.36 18.22 -19.33
N VAL A 174 18.72 18.85 -20.32
CA VAL A 174 17.71 19.88 -20.07
C VAL A 174 16.49 19.30 -19.36
N GLN A 175 16.04 18.11 -19.74
CA GLN A 175 14.83 17.48 -19.20
C GLN A 175 15.07 16.64 -17.94
N THR A 176 16.30 16.66 -17.40
CA THR A 176 16.70 15.92 -16.20
C THR A 176 15.86 16.30 -14.98
N HIS A 177 15.39 17.55 -14.87
CA HIS A 177 14.47 18.00 -13.82
C HIS A 177 13.03 17.49 -14.03
N VAL A 178 12.57 17.38 -15.28
CA VAL A 178 11.25 16.83 -15.61
C VAL A 178 11.18 15.33 -15.29
N TYR A 179 12.30 14.63 -15.47
CA TYR A 179 12.44 13.25 -15.03
C TYR A 179 12.20 13.11 -13.52
N ASP A 180 12.80 13.96 -12.70
CA ASP A 180 12.60 13.96 -11.24
C ASP A 180 11.14 14.32 -10.87
N GLN A 181 10.56 15.33 -11.54
CA GLN A 181 9.14 15.66 -11.37
C GLN A 181 8.20 14.50 -11.75
N ALA A 182 8.53 13.73 -12.78
CA ALA A 182 7.75 12.56 -13.18
C ALA A 182 7.81 11.47 -12.11
N LEU A 183 8.97 11.22 -11.50
CA LEU A 183 9.11 10.28 -10.38
C LEU A 183 8.24 10.71 -9.22
N ASP A 184 8.36 11.98 -8.79
CA ASP A 184 7.59 12.52 -7.68
C ASP A 184 6.08 12.52 -7.97
N TYR A 185 5.66 12.85 -9.19
CA TYR A 185 4.23 12.86 -9.55
C TYR A 185 3.64 11.45 -9.59
N VAL A 186 4.36 10.48 -10.17
CA VAL A 186 3.86 9.11 -10.33
C VAL A 186 3.87 8.37 -9.01
N TRP A 187 5.00 8.41 -8.31
CA TRP A 187 5.22 7.64 -7.08
C TRP A 187 4.86 8.39 -5.81
N GLN A 188 4.69 9.72 -5.88
CA GLN A 188 4.25 10.57 -4.76
C GLN A 188 5.18 10.41 -3.56
N GLY A 189 6.48 10.43 -3.87
CA GLY A 189 7.57 10.19 -2.94
C GLY A 189 7.83 8.72 -2.63
N ARG A 190 6.88 7.79 -2.84
CA ARG A 190 7.10 6.36 -2.53
C ARG A 190 8.30 5.80 -3.28
N ARG A 191 9.04 4.92 -2.61
CA ARG A 191 10.17 4.21 -3.22
C ARG A 191 9.75 2.77 -3.50
N PRO A 192 9.63 2.33 -4.76
CA PRO A 192 9.15 0.98 -5.06
C PRO A 192 9.99 -0.12 -4.42
N GLU A 193 11.27 0.09 -4.18
CA GLU A 193 12.13 -0.92 -3.55
C GLU A 193 11.89 -1.06 -2.05
N GLU A 194 11.39 -0.01 -1.40
CA GLU A 194 11.24 0.10 0.05
C GLU A 194 9.77 0.02 0.48
N ASP A 195 8.88 0.73 -0.21
CA ASP A 195 7.46 0.87 0.12
C ASP A 195 6.63 -0.23 -0.53
N LYS A 196 6.20 -1.18 0.31
CA LYS A 196 5.49 -2.39 -0.11
C LYS A 196 4.09 -2.48 0.49
N LEU A 197 3.21 -3.20 -0.20
CA LEU A 197 1.89 -3.57 0.25
C LEU A 197 1.81 -5.09 0.42
N ALA A 198 1.34 -5.55 1.58
CA ALA A 198 1.21 -6.96 1.91
C ALA A 198 -0.17 -7.27 2.48
N ARG A 199 -0.75 -8.39 2.03
CA ARG A 199 -1.92 -9.00 2.65
C ARG A 199 -1.47 -9.87 3.83
N ILE A 200 -2.18 -9.77 4.95
CA ILE A 200 -2.02 -10.65 6.12
C ILE A 200 -3.31 -11.42 6.40
N CYS A 201 -3.24 -12.47 7.23
CA CYS A 201 -4.41 -13.24 7.62
C CYS A 201 -5.45 -12.38 8.36
N TRP A 202 -6.71 -12.81 8.34
CA TRP A 202 -7.74 -12.22 9.20
C TRP A 202 -7.51 -12.65 10.65
N ASN A 203 -7.59 -11.72 11.59
CA ASN A 203 -7.42 -12.01 13.01
C ASN A 203 -8.27 -11.04 13.85
N THR A 204 -9.04 -11.57 14.79
CA THR A 204 -9.91 -10.80 15.71
C THR A 204 -9.30 -10.56 17.08
N HIS A 205 -8.05 -10.98 17.28
CA HIS A 205 -7.24 -10.84 18.50
C HIS A 205 -6.01 -9.93 18.25
N ASP A 206 -6.17 -8.91 17.39
CA ASP A 206 -5.15 -7.89 17.09
C ASP A 206 -3.80 -8.42 16.59
N TRP A 207 -3.77 -9.62 16.01
CA TRP A 207 -2.54 -10.31 15.61
C TRP A 207 -1.53 -10.45 16.76
N GLN A 208 -2.03 -10.56 17.99
CA GLN A 208 -1.23 -10.88 19.19
C GLN A 208 -1.28 -12.38 19.53
N THR A 209 -2.34 -13.07 19.10
CA THR A 209 -2.56 -14.51 19.32
C THR A 209 -3.50 -15.06 18.24
N PRO A 210 -3.51 -16.37 17.97
CA PRO A 210 -4.41 -16.96 17.00
C PRO A 210 -5.89 -16.69 17.30
N SER A 211 -6.66 -16.36 16.25
CA SER A 211 -8.10 -16.10 16.35
C SER A 211 -8.99 -17.30 15.95
N GLY A 212 -8.40 -18.43 15.56
CA GLY A 212 -9.14 -19.57 15.00
C GLY A 212 -9.65 -19.34 13.58
N PRO A 213 -10.47 -20.26 13.03
CA PRO A 213 -10.85 -20.28 11.60
C PRO A 213 -11.93 -19.27 11.19
N GLU A 214 -12.62 -18.64 12.14
CA GLU A 214 -13.70 -17.68 11.85
C GLU A 214 -13.17 -16.46 11.07
N GLY A 215 -13.87 -16.06 10.00
CA GLY A 215 -13.46 -14.96 9.11
C GLY A 215 -12.27 -15.26 8.19
N LYS A 216 -11.65 -16.44 8.26
CA LYS A 216 -10.51 -16.84 7.42
C LYS A 216 -10.93 -17.59 6.16
N SER A 217 -10.02 -17.64 5.17
CA SER A 217 -10.34 -18.24 3.87
C SER A 217 -10.47 -19.76 3.92
N GLN A 218 -11.70 -20.26 3.71
CA GLN A 218 -12.03 -21.68 3.63
C GLN A 218 -11.81 -22.32 2.24
N ALA A 219 -11.21 -21.60 1.30
CA ALA A 219 -10.94 -22.12 -0.04
C ALA A 219 -9.97 -23.32 0.01
N ALA A 220 -10.27 -24.38 -0.78
CA ALA A 220 -9.41 -25.55 -0.89
C ALA A 220 -7.99 -25.15 -1.34
N GLY A 221 -6.97 -25.53 -0.58
CA GLY A 221 -5.56 -25.16 -0.82
C GLY A 221 -5.12 -23.84 -0.18
N SER A 222 -6.00 -23.13 0.54
CA SER A 222 -5.62 -22.00 1.38
C SER A 222 -4.86 -22.50 2.61
N HIS A 223 -3.72 -21.90 2.94
CA HIS A 223 -3.01 -22.16 4.21
C HIS A 223 -3.88 -21.85 5.44
N GLU A 224 -4.92 -21.02 5.27
CA GLU A 224 -5.89 -20.67 6.31
C GLU A 224 -7.14 -21.56 6.32
N SER A 225 -7.21 -22.59 5.46
CA SER A 225 -8.35 -23.52 5.48
C SER A 225 -8.23 -24.54 6.61
N ASP A 226 -9.35 -25.13 7.02
CA ASP A 226 -9.39 -26.19 8.04
C ASP A 226 -8.44 -27.36 7.72
N ALA A 227 -8.20 -27.63 6.43
CA ALA A 227 -7.27 -28.65 5.95
C ALA A 227 -5.79 -28.38 6.28
N PHE A 228 -5.42 -27.13 6.55
CA PHE A 228 -4.07 -26.70 6.95
C PHE A 228 -4.03 -26.10 8.37
N GLY A 229 -5.09 -26.30 9.15
CA GLY A 229 -5.16 -25.89 10.55
C GLY A 229 -5.85 -24.55 10.81
N GLY A 230 -6.37 -23.84 9.81
CA GLY A 230 -7.21 -22.65 10.08
C GLY A 230 -6.47 -21.44 10.67
N PHE A 231 -5.16 -21.28 10.40
CA PHE A 231 -4.36 -20.14 10.87
C PHE A 231 -3.39 -19.62 9.79
N GLY A 232 -3.02 -18.34 9.88
CA GLY A 232 -1.95 -17.72 9.09
C GLY A 232 -0.62 -17.69 9.83
N GLY A 233 0.51 -17.45 9.15
CA GLY A 233 1.78 -17.29 9.88
C GLY A 233 1.82 -15.96 10.65
N GLU A 234 0.96 -15.02 10.27
CA GLU A 234 0.88 -13.66 10.79
C GLU A 234 0.06 -13.53 12.10
N GLU A 235 -0.46 -14.61 12.70
CA GLU A 235 -1.31 -14.52 13.91
C GLU A 235 -0.63 -13.80 15.10
N TRP A 236 0.70 -13.75 15.11
CA TRP A 236 1.53 -13.12 16.14
C TRP A 236 2.29 -11.89 15.62
N LEU A 237 1.85 -11.29 14.50
CA LEU A 237 2.55 -10.18 13.87
C LEU A 237 2.77 -9.00 14.83
N PHE A 238 1.90 -8.79 15.82
CA PHE A 238 2.00 -7.73 16.82
C PHE A 238 2.10 -8.25 18.27
N ASP A 239 2.51 -9.51 18.47
CA ASP A 239 2.82 -10.06 19.79
C ASP A 239 4.16 -9.55 20.33
N PHE A 240 4.17 -8.34 20.86
CA PHE A 240 5.38 -7.72 21.42
C PHE A 240 5.78 -8.25 22.80
N SER A 241 5.15 -9.32 23.30
CA SER A 241 5.60 -9.99 24.52
C SER A 241 6.91 -10.76 24.31
N ARG A 242 7.26 -11.08 23.06
CA ARG A 242 8.42 -11.88 22.66
C ARG A 242 9.44 -11.04 21.89
N LEU A 243 10.30 -10.33 22.63
CA LEU A 243 11.36 -9.51 22.04
C LEU A 243 12.73 -10.15 22.23
N TRP A 244 13.56 -10.08 21.19
CA TRP A 244 14.97 -10.44 21.26
C TRP A 244 15.83 -9.27 20.78
N LYS A 245 16.72 -8.78 21.65
CA LYS A 245 17.57 -7.60 21.41
C LYS A 245 16.76 -6.35 21.01
N GLY A 246 15.56 -6.20 21.56
CA GLY A 246 14.65 -5.09 21.27
C GLY A 246 13.89 -5.21 19.94
N TYR A 247 14.04 -6.31 19.21
CA TYR A 247 13.30 -6.60 17.99
C TYR A 247 12.22 -7.64 18.24
N HIS A 248 11.07 -7.43 17.60
CA HIS A 248 10.07 -8.45 17.36
C HIS A 248 10.46 -9.25 16.12
N TYR A 249 10.39 -10.58 16.22
CA TYR A 249 10.65 -11.50 15.12
C TYR A 249 9.33 -12.09 14.68
N ALA A 250 8.97 -11.87 13.41
CA ALA A 250 7.65 -12.20 12.90
C ALA A 250 7.75 -12.97 11.59
N PHE A 251 6.60 -13.43 11.13
CA PHE A 251 6.42 -14.07 9.83
C PHE A 251 5.45 -13.25 8.98
N LEU A 252 5.73 -13.19 7.68
CA LEU A 252 4.88 -12.59 6.67
C LEU A 252 4.89 -13.47 5.41
N GLN A 253 3.74 -14.06 5.05
CA GLN A 253 3.60 -15.01 3.95
C GLN A 253 4.05 -14.44 2.59
N PRO A 254 3.79 -13.15 2.25
CA PRO A 254 4.35 -12.51 1.05
C PRO A 254 5.88 -12.56 0.92
N LEU A 255 6.63 -12.73 2.02
CA LEU A 255 8.09 -12.87 2.05
C LEU A 255 8.57 -14.33 2.08
N ASN A 256 7.63 -15.28 2.17
CA ASN A 256 7.92 -16.71 2.20
C ASN A 256 8.18 -17.24 0.78
N THR A 257 9.35 -16.91 0.23
CA THR A 257 9.83 -17.37 -1.08
C THR A 257 10.83 -18.52 -0.94
N ASP A 258 10.92 -19.37 -1.97
CA ASP A 258 11.84 -20.51 -2.03
C ASP A 258 13.32 -20.13 -1.92
N SER A 259 13.65 -18.85 -2.16
CA SER A 259 15.00 -18.29 -2.05
C SER A 259 15.03 -16.99 -1.28
N ASP A 260 16.22 -16.58 -0.81
CA ASP A 260 16.44 -15.37 -0.02
C ASP A 260 16.48 -14.07 -0.84
N VAL A 261 15.55 -13.91 -1.79
CA VAL A 261 15.54 -12.76 -2.74
C VAL A 261 15.51 -11.40 -2.03
N TYR A 262 14.92 -11.37 -0.83
CA TYR A 262 14.72 -10.16 -0.03
C TYR A 262 15.66 -10.07 1.18
N GLY A 263 16.48 -11.09 1.46
CA GLY A 263 17.34 -11.14 2.64
C GLY A 263 18.22 -9.91 2.77
N GLY A 264 18.26 -9.32 3.97
CA GLY A 264 19.05 -8.14 4.29
C GLY A 264 18.47 -6.81 3.80
N ARG A 265 17.33 -6.81 3.09
CA ARG A 265 16.65 -5.57 2.69
C ARG A 265 15.89 -4.96 3.86
N VAL A 266 15.70 -3.65 3.77
CA VAL A 266 14.87 -2.88 4.70
C VAL A 266 13.68 -2.31 3.94
N MET A 267 12.47 -2.52 4.46
CA MET A 267 11.22 -2.15 3.77
C MET A 267 10.22 -1.46 4.70
N ASN A 268 9.40 -0.58 4.16
CA ASN A 268 8.18 -0.12 4.81
C ASN A 268 7.00 -0.92 4.26
N ILE A 269 6.33 -1.68 5.10
CA ILE A 269 5.30 -2.63 4.69
C ILE A 269 3.94 -2.14 5.19
N ARG A 270 3.10 -1.71 4.26
CA ARG A 270 1.68 -1.43 4.49
C ARG A 270 0.90 -2.74 4.51
N LEU A 271 0.02 -2.90 5.48
CA LEU A 271 -0.70 -4.15 5.74
C LEU A 271 -2.19 -3.97 5.54
N PHE A 272 -2.79 -4.92 4.83
CA PHE A 272 -4.24 -5.04 4.72
C PHE A 272 -4.68 -6.49 4.94
N THR A 273 -5.92 -6.67 5.36
CA THR A 273 -6.52 -7.99 5.58
C THR A 273 -7.90 -8.07 4.92
N ARG A 274 -8.43 -9.28 4.81
CA ARG A 274 -9.76 -9.56 4.26
C ARG A 274 -10.51 -10.49 5.21
N ASN A 275 -11.70 -10.09 5.64
CA ASN A 275 -12.63 -11.00 6.27
C ASN A 275 -13.32 -11.83 5.18
N ALA A 276 -13.12 -13.15 5.19
CA ALA A 276 -13.65 -14.06 4.17
C ALA A 276 -15.17 -14.24 4.27
N ASP A 277 -15.75 -14.13 5.47
CA ASP A 277 -17.18 -14.31 5.71
C ASP A 277 -17.98 -13.13 5.15
N THR A 278 -17.47 -11.91 5.32
CA THR A 278 -18.13 -10.69 4.79
C THR A 278 -17.62 -10.29 3.40
N GLY A 279 -16.42 -10.74 3.03
CA GLY A 279 -15.72 -10.30 1.84
C GLY A 279 -15.12 -8.89 1.93
N GLU A 280 -15.18 -8.25 3.11
CA GLU A 280 -14.70 -6.89 3.33
C GLU A 280 -13.18 -6.83 3.54
N TYR A 281 -12.58 -5.70 3.16
CA TYR A 281 -11.15 -5.43 3.27
C TYR A 281 -10.89 -4.33 4.29
N PHE A 282 -9.78 -4.47 5.03
CA PHE A 282 -9.40 -3.53 6.08
C PHE A 282 -7.91 -3.20 6.00
N TYR A 283 -7.60 -1.92 6.15
CA TYR A 283 -6.26 -1.43 6.46
C TYR A 283 -5.94 -1.73 7.92
N VAL A 284 -4.81 -2.38 8.15
CA VAL A 284 -4.38 -2.86 9.48
C VAL A 284 -3.34 -1.93 10.09
N GLY A 285 -2.42 -1.43 9.28
CA GLY A 285 -1.30 -0.63 9.77
C GLY A 285 -0.11 -0.64 8.81
N ARG A 286 0.99 -0.06 9.26
CA ARG A 286 2.26 -0.04 8.55
C ARG A 286 3.39 -0.43 9.49
N ILE A 287 4.29 -1.28 9.03
CA ILE A 287 5.56 -1.56 9.68
C ILE A 287 6.62 -0.75 8.95
N ARG A 288 7.27 0.19 9.62
CA ARG A 288 8.39 0.95 9.06
C ARG A 288 9.70 0.22 9.26
N GLN A 289 10.63 0.41 8.34
CA GLN A 289 12.00 -0.11 8.46
C GLN A 289 12.09 -1.58 8.89
N ALA A 290 11.19 -2.41 8.37
CA ALA A 290 11.19 -3.84 8.62
C ALA A 290 12.44 -4.45 7.98
N GLU A 291 13.24 -5.15 8.78
CA GLU A 291 14.46 -5.81 8.33
C GLU A 291 14.11 -7.23 7.92
N ILE A 292 14.31 -7.56 6.64
CA ILE A 292 14.04 -8.90 6.13
C ILE A 292 15.22 -9.80 6.47
N LEU A 293 14.94 -10.91 7.15
CA LEU A 293 15.98 -11.77 7.69
C LEU A 293 16.72 -12.52 6.58
N THR A 294 18.05 -12.58 6.68
CA THR A 294 18.85 -13.51 5.88
C THR A 294 18.69 -14.95 6.38
N ASP A 295 19.03 -15.95 5.57
CA ASP A 295 19.00 -17.37 5.99
C ASP A 295 19.73 -17.64 7.31
N GLN A 296 20.86 -16.96 7.52
CA GLN A 296 21.63 -17.04 8.76
C GLN A 296 20.83 -16.49 9.95
N GLN A 297 20.20 -15.33 9.77
CA GLN A 297 19.41 -14.69 10.83
C GLN A 297 18.13 -15.46 11.15
N VAL A 298 17.47 -16.05 10.14
CA VAL A 298 16.33 -16.96 10.33
C VAL A 298 16.74 -18.12 11.24
N THR A 299 17.86 -18.78 10.92
CA THR A 299 18.40 -19.90 11.73
C THR A 299 18.67 -19.48 13.18
N GLN A 300 19.30 -18.31 13.38
CA GLN A 300 19.60 -17.78 14.70
C GLN A 300 18.34 -17.46 15.51
N SER A 301 17.36 -16.79 14.89
CA SER A 301 16.09 -16.44 15.55
C SER A 301 15.29 -17.66 15.96
N ARG A 302 15.29 -18.72 15.12
CA ARG A 302 14.64 -19.99 15.45
C ARG A 302 15.29 -20.65 16.65
N ALA A 303 16.61 -20.79 16.64
CA ALA A 303 17.34 -21.40 17.76
C ALA A 303 17.10 -20.63 19.07
N HIS A 304 17.01 -19.30 19.01
CA HIS A 304 16.65 -18.48 20.17
C HIS A 304 15.22 -18.75 20.64
N ALA A 305 14.24 -18.72 19.73
CA ALA A 305 12.83 -18.95 20.04
C ALA A 305 12.58 -20.34 20.63
N ASP A 306 13.27 -21.37 20.12
CA ASP A 306 13.26 -22.73 20.68
C ASP A 306 13.82 -22.74 22.10
N ALA A 307 14.98 -22.11 22.34
CA ALA A 307 15.60 -22.04 23.66
C ALA A 307 14.78 -21.25 24.70
N GLN A 308 13.93 -20.32 24.26
CA GLN A 308 13.02 -19.55 25.11
C GLN A 308 11.61 -20.16 25.23
N GLY A 309 11.36 -21.30 24.58
CA GLY A 309 10.04 -21.96 24.60
C GLY A 309 8.93 -21.21 23.84
N TRP A 310 9.28 -20.24 22.99
CA TRP A 310 8.30 -19.45 22.24
C TRP A 310 7.50 -20.33 21.28
N LEU A 311 8.18 -21.21 20.54
CA LEU A 311 7.50 -22.08 19.57
C LEU A 311 6.57 -23.09 20.24
N ASP A 312 6.86 -23.51 21.47
CA ASP A 312 5.97 -24.37 22.25
C ASP A 312 4.75 -23.61 22.76
N GLY A 313 4.93 -22.35 23.18
CA GLY A 313 3.85 -21.44 23.52
C GLY A 313 2.91 -21.20 22.34
N MET A 314 3.45 -20.87 21.17
CA MET A 314 2.69 -20.70 19.93
C MET A 314 1.87 -21.95 19.57
N ARG A 315 2.44 -23.15 19.72
CA ARG A 315 1.70 -24.42 19.52
C ARG A 315 0.55 -24.60 20.52
N HIS A 316 0.73 -24.16 21.77
CA HIS A 316 -0.33 -24.21 22.77
C HIS A 316 -1.46 -23.24 22.44
N GLU A 317 -1.13 -22.03 22.04
CA GLU A 317 -2.08 -20.98 21.64
C GLU A 317 -2.93 -21.40 20.43
N LEU A 318 -2.33 -22.06 19.43
CA LEU A 318 -3.07 -22.63 18.30
C LEU A 318 -4.10 -23.66 18.74
N ARG A 319 -3.70 -24.62 19.59
CA ARG A 319 -4.63 -25.64 20.12
C ARG A 319 -5.77 -25.01 20.91
N ALA A 320 -5.47 -23.99 21.72
CA ALA A 320 -6.47 -23.27 22.51
C ALA A 320 -7.47 -22.51 21.62
N ALA A 321 -7.03 -21.99 20.47
CA ALA A 321 -7.88 -21.32 19.48
C ALA A 321 -8.71 -22.28 18.61
N GLY A 322 -8.74 -23.58 18.91
CA GLY A 322 -9.50 -24.58 18.16
C GLY A 322 -8.87 -24.99 16.82
N SER A 323 -7.61 -24.61 16.58
CA SER A 323 -6.85 -25.07 15.42
C SER A 323 -6.43 -26.53 15.61
N ALA A 324 -6.71 -27.38 14.62
CA ALA A 324 -6.10 -28.71 14.51
C ALA A 324 -4.61 -28.64 14.11
N GLY A 325 -4.10 -27.43 13.84
CA GLY A 325 -2.83 -27.14 13.21
C GLY A 325 -1.64 -27.61 14.04
N THR A 326 -0.91 -28.56 13.48
CA THR A 326 0.51 -28.72 13.79
C THR A 326 1.25 -27.53 13.18
N PHE A 327 2.28 -27.04 13.88
CA PHE A 327 3.20 -26.02 13.37
C PHE A 327 4.00 -26.65 12.21
N ASP A 328 3.35 -26.84 11.04
CA ASP A 328 3.91 -27.58 9.91
C ASP A 328 5.11 -26.81 9.37
N PRO A 329 6.33 -27.40 9.42
CA PRO A 329 7.51 -26.79 8.85
C PRO A 329 7.34 -26.35 7.39
N LYS A 330 6.45 -27.00 6.63
CA LYS A 330 6.15 -26.62 5.24
C LYS A 330 5.46 -25.26 5.11
N MET A 331 4.70 -24.83 6.11
CA MET A 331 4.04 -23.52 6.10
C MET A 331 5.05 -22.38 6.17
N PHE A 332 6.11 -22.57 6.95
CA PHE A 332 7.09 -21.55 7.26
C PHE A 332 8.30 -21.54 6.31
N GLY A 333 8.33 -22.46 5.34
CA GLY A 333 9.40 -22.56 4.35
C GLY A 333 10.79 -22.63 5.00
N ARG A 334 11.49 -21.49 4.99
CA ARG A 334 12.85 -21.33 5.55
C ARG A 334 12.88 -21.23 7.08
N GLY A 335 11.78 -20.83 7.72
CA GLY A 335 11.71 -20.76 9.18
C GLY A 335 10.53 -19.93 9.70
N PRO A 336 10.26 -20.03 11.02
CA PRO A 336 9.10 -19.42 11.66
C PRO A 336 9.11 -17.89 11.65
N PHE A 337 10.24 -17.28 11.30
CA PHE A 337 10.39 -15.83 11.19
C PHE A 337 11.11 -15.49 9.90
N ASN A 338 10.65 -14.47 9.19
CA ASN A 338 11.27 -13.99 7.95
C ASN A 338 11.46 -12.45 7.91
N LEU A 339 11.02 -11.75 8.94
CA LEU A 339 11.29 -10.33 9.17
C LEU A 339 11.45 -10.03 10.66
N ARG A 340 12.09 -8.90 10.96
CA ARG A 340 12.10 -8.29 12.29
C ARG A 340 11.91 -6.79 12.25
N PHE A 341 11.36 -6.23 13.31
CA PHE A 341 11.16 -4.79 13.48
C PHE A 341 10.98 -4.47 14.97
N LYS A 342 11.06 -3.19 15.33
CA LYS A 342 10.84 -2.74 16.70
C LYS A 342 9.38 -2.30 16.90
N PRO A 343 8.81 -2.42 18.10
CA PRO A 343 7.43 -2.00 18.38
C PRO A 343 7.15 -0.55 17.97
N GLU A 344 8.09 0.38 18.21
CA GLU A 344 7.96 1.81 17.87
C GLU A 344 7.96 2.11 16.36
N GLN A 345 8.24 1.12 15.52
CA GLN A 345 8.19 1.22 14.06
C GLN A 345 6.82 0.83 13.49
N VAL A 346 5.89 0.36 14.33
CA VAL A 346 4.53 0.00 13.91
C VAL A 346 3.58 1.18 14.06
N GLU A 347 2.82 1.43 13.00
CA GLU A 347 1.74 2.40 12.96
C GLU A 347 0.42 1.67 12.76
N ARG A 348 -0.54 1.86 13.65
CA ARG A 348 -1.90 1.30 13.53
C ARG A 348 -2.95 2.41 13.53
N PRO A 349 -4.11 2.21 12.89
CA PRO A 349 -5.23 3.13 13.00
C PRO A 349 -5.66 3.35 14.45
N ALA A 350 -5.96 4.59 14.81
CA ALA A 350 -6.56 4.96 16.09
C ALA A 350 -8.08 4.72 16.11
N THR A 351 -8.52 3.54 15.67
CA THR A 351 -9.92 3.09 15.79
C THR A 351 -10.04 2.06 16.92
N PRO A 352 -11.21 1.87 17.54
CA PRO A 352 -11.37 0.91 18.65
C PRO A 352 -10.91 -0.52 18.30
N ASP A 353 -11.12 -0.93 17.05
CA ASP A 353 -10.73 -2.26 16.54
C ASP A 353 -9.35 -2.23 15.87
N GLY A 354 -8.67 -1.07 15.84
CA GLY A 354 -7.39 -0.86 15.16
C GLY A 354 -7.42 -1.15 13.66
N LEU A 355 -8.58 -0.98 13.01
CA LEU A 355 -8.85 -1.25 11.59
C LEU A 355 -9.59 -0.10 10.92
N VAL A 356 -9.31 0.12 9.63
CA VAL A 356 -10.06 1.04 8.76
C VAL A 356 -10.55 0.28 7.54
N ARG A 357 -11.85 0.30 7.28
CA ARG A 357 -12.43 -0.36 6.10
C ARG A 357 -11.92 0.28 4.81
N ILE A 358 -11.50 -0.56 3.88
CA ILE A 358 -11.15 -0.18 2.50
C ILE A 358 -12.43 -0.31 1.67
N GLU A 359 -12.95 0.82 1.18
CA GLU A 359 -14.21 0.86 0.42
C GLU A 359 -14.07 0.22 -0.96
N ASP A 360 -12.95 0.47 -1.63
CA ASP A 360 -12.62 -0.06 -2.94
C ASP A 360 -11.19 -0.59 -2.96
N ILE A 361 -11.04 -1.92 -2.83
CA ILE A 361 -9.74 -2.59 -2.84
C ILE A 361 -9.00 -2.42 -4.17
N SER A 362 -9.71 -2.17 -5.28
CA SER A 362 -9.09 -1.92 -6.59
C SER A 362 -8.32 -0.60 -6.65
N THR A 363 -8.46 0.26 -5.64
CA THR A 363 -7.60 1.44 -5.46
C THR A 363 -6.27 1.10 -4.78
N TRP A 364 -6.12 -0.09 -4.20
CA TRP A 364 -4.89 -0.58 -3.55
C TRP A 364 -4.23 -1.68 -4.38
N THR A 365 -4.99 -2.70 -4.81
CA THR A 365 -4.47 -3.83 -5.59
C THR A 365 -5.58 -4.53 -6.39
N ASP A 366 -5.22 -5.03 -7.58
CA ASP A 366 -6.08 -5.89 -8.40
C ASP A 366 -5.97 -7.39 -8.04
N SER A 367 -5.08 -7.74 -7.10
CA SER A 367 -4.78 -9.12 -6.73
C SER A 367 -5.13 -9.40 -5.27
N GLN A 368 -5.75 -10.56 -5.05
CA GLN A 368 -6.08 -11.04 -3.71
C GLN A 368 -5.01 -11.97 -3.11
N ARG A 369 -3.89 -12.18 -3.82
CA ARG A 369 -2.86 -13.15 -3.44
C ARG A 369 -1.95 -12.62 -2.33
N TYR A 370 -1.35 -13.52 -1.56
CA TYR A 370 -0.27 -13.23 -0.61
C TYR A 370 1.03 -12.99 -1.38
N VAL A 371 1.11 -11.85 -2.05
CA VAL A 371 2.29 -11.41 -2.81
C VAL A 371 2.68 -10.02 -2.30
N LEU A 372 3.97 -9.74 -2.31
CA LEU A 372 4.49 -8.43 -1.94
C LEU A 372 4.37 -7.49 -3.15
N PHE A 373 3.49 -6.49 -3.07
CA PHE A 373 3.28 -5.51 -4.12
C PHE A 373 4.06 -4.23 -3.83
N ASP A 374 4.34 -3.44 -4.87
CA ASP A 374 4.71 -2.04 -4.66
C ASP A 374 3.50 -1.29 -4.09
N ASP A 375 3.72 -0.45 -3.07
CA ASP A 375 2.62 0.33 -2.48
C ASP A 375 2.18 1.43 -3.45
N VAL A 376 0.96 1.29 -3.98
CA VAL A 376 0.29 2.27 -4.83
C VAL A 376 -1.05 2.73 -4.24
N SER A 377 -1.27 2.43 -2.95
CA SER A 377 -2.51 2.77 -2.26
C SER A 377 -2.71 4.30 -2.13
N PRO A 378 -3.95 4.81 -1.98
CA PRO A 378 -4.23 6.24 -1.97
C PRO A 378 -3.56 7.04 -0.83
N ASP A 379 -3.20 8.30 -1.13
CA ASP A 379 -2.39 9.18 -0.28
C ASP A 379 -3.03 9.60 1.04
N GLU A 380 -4.36 9.60 1.13
CA GLU A 380 -5.08 9.90 2.38
C GLU A 380 -4.69 8.94 3.53
N THR A 381 -4.03 7.83 3.19
CA THR A 381 -3.53 6.83 4.12
C THR A 381 -2.00 6.77 4.20
N TYR A 382 -1.25 7.60 3.45
CA TYR A 382 0.22 7.58 3.38
C TYR A 382 0.85 8.84 3.96
N THR A 383 1.56 8.69 5.08
CA THR A 383 2.53 9.69 5.56
C THR A 383 3.93 9.29 5.05
N PRO A 384 4.60 10.13 4.25
CA PRO A 384 5.95 9.84 3.77
C PRO A 384 6.93 9.61 4.92
N SER A 385 7.85 8.65 4.76
CA SER A 385 8.80 8.24 5.80
C SER A 385 9.78 9.37 6.22
N TRP A 386 10.06 10.34 5.35
CA TRP A 386 10.92 11.52 5.61
C TRP A 386 10.25 12.67 6.37
N GLN A 387 8.93 12.65 6.61
CA GLN A 387 8.23 13.77 7.25
C GLN A 387 8.25 13.78 8.79
N ARG A 388 9.05 12.95 9.47
CA ARG A 388 9.18 13.01 10.94
C ARG A 388 9.74 14.35 11.48
N ASN A 389 10.29 15.21 10.61
CA ASN A 389 10.78 16.54 10.99
C ASN A 389 9.80 17.68 10.64
N ALA A 390 8.63 17.40 10.05
CA ALA A 390 7.60 18.42 9.93
C ALA A 390 6.97 18.65 11.31
N PRO A 391 6.85 19.90 11.79
CA PRO A 391 6.19 20.17 13.06
C PRO A 391 4.77 19.55 13.04
N PRO A 392 4.34 18.89 14.12
CA PRO A 392 3.04 18.24 14.16
C PRO A 392 1.96 19.26 13.79
N VAL A 393 1.17 18.93 12.77
CA VAL A 393 0.01 19.76 12.38
C VAL A 393 -0.91 19.80 13.59
N ALA A 394 -1.17 21.01 14.10
CA ALA A 394 -2.03 21.18 15.26
C ALA A 394 -3.41 20.55 14.97
N PRO A 395 -3.91 19.66 15.83
CA PRO A 395 -5.17 18.99 15.59
C PRO A 395 -6.34 19.97 15.51
N GLN A 396 -7.25 19.70 14.59
CA GLN A 396 -8.43 20.53 14.36
C GLN A 396 -9.69 19.68 14.27
N VAL A 397 -10.73 20.12 14.99
CA VAL A 397 -12.07 19.54 14.93
C VAL A 397 -12.81 20.07 13.70
N VAL A 398 -13.13 19.17 12.77
CA VAL A 398 -13.89 19.44 11.56
C VAL A 398 -15.34 19.02 11.76
N LEU A 399 -16.22 20.02 11.85
CA LEU A 399 -17.64 19.87 12.19
C LEU A 399 -18.53 19.34 11.04
N ASN A 400 -18.09 19.45 9.79
CA ASN A 400 -18.79 18.89 8.64
C ASN A 400 -17.76 18.39 7.61
N PRO A 401 -17.18 17.19 7.79
CA PRO A 401 -16.40 16.58 6.73
C PRO A 401 -17.34 16.39 5.53
N ARG A 402 -16.96 16.84 4.32
CA ARG A 402 -17.73 16.63 3.08
C ARG A 402 -18.21 15.18 3.05
N THR A 403 -19.54 15.01 3.01
CA THR A 403 -20.22 13.73 3.17
C THR A 403 -19.84 12.75 2.06
N LYS A 404 -19.54 11.51 2.48
CA LYS A 404 -19.56 10.31 1.63
C LYS A 404 -20.91 10.25 0.90
N ARG A 405 -20.86 10.19 -0.44
CA ARG A 405 -22.04 9.83 -1.24
C ARG A 405 -22.46 8.41 -0.91
N GLY A 406 -23.77 8.21 -0.80
CA GLY A 406 -24.45 7.02 -0.28
C GLY A 406 -23.84 5.68 -0.66
N ALA A 407 -23.53 4.88 0.36
CA ALA A 407 -23.42 3.43 0.24
C ALA A 407 -24.59 2.82 1.02
N THR A 408 -25.52 2.22 0.29
CA THR A 408 -26.60 1.38 0.84
C THR A 408 -26.01 0.30 1.74
N ALA A 409 -26.42 0.29 3.01
CA ALA A 409 -26.02 -0.73 3.98
C ALA A 409 -26.55 -2.10 3.51
N ARG A 410 -25.67 -2.96 3.00
CA ARG A 410 -25.96 -4.39 2.87
C ARG A 410 -25.80 -5.05 4.24
N ALA A 411 -26.71 -5.97 4.53
CA ALA A 411 -26.81 -6.69 5.80
C ALA A 411 -25.46 -7.30 6.20
N ARG A 412 -24.98 -6.88 7.38
CA ARG A 412 -23.71 -7.30 7.97
C ARG A 412 -23.90 -8.65 8.67
N HIS A 413 -23.00 -9.60 8.45
CA HIS A 413 -22.78 -10.71 9.40
C HIS A 413 -21.60 -10.31 10.28
N VAL A 414 -21.94 -9.55 11.30
CA VAL A 414 -21.09 -9.24 12.45
C VAL A 414 -21.64 -10.13 13.58
N GLN A 415 -20.80 -10.58 14.53
CA GLN A 415 -21.30 -11.37 15.67
C GLN A 415 -22.55 -10.70 16.26
N ALA A 416 -23.59 -11.48 16.59
CA ALA A 416 -24.89 -10.94 17.00
C ALA A 416 -24.76 -9.88 18.12
N ARG A 417 -23.84 -10.13 19.07
CA ARG A 417 -23.53 -9.22 20.18
C ARG A 417 -22.95 -7.87 19.74
N SER A 418 -22.10 -7.82 18.71
CA SER A 418 -21.54 -6.56 18.19
C SER A 418 -22.48 -5.82 17.25
N ILE A 419 -23.42 -6.51 16.59
CA ILE A 419 -24.55 -5.86 15.89
C ILE A 419 -25.46 -5.16 16.90
N GLU A 420 -25.83 -5.85 17.98
CA GLU A 420 -26.70 -5.32 19.03
C GLU A 420 -26.07 -4.11 19.73
N LEU A 421 -24.80 -4.19 20.12
CA LEU A 421 -24.09 -3.06 20.74
C LEU A 421 -23.99 -1.85 19.80
N ARG A 422 -23.75 -2.06 18.51
CA ARG A 422 -23.68 -0.96 17.54
C ARG A 422 -25.04 -0.30 17.32
N ALA A 423 -26.10 -1.10 17.19
CA ALA A 423 -27.46 -0.58 17.08
C ALA A 423 -27.85 0.22 18.33
N LEU A 424 -27.46 -0.27 19.51
CA LEU A 424 -27.69 0.41 20.78
C LEU A 424 -26.90 1.71 20.90
N HIS A 425 -25.62 1.72 20.50
CA HIS A 425 -24.79 2.94 20.46
C HIS A 425 -25.42 3.99 19.55
N GLU A 426 -25.81 3.61 18.33
CA GLU A 426 -26.44 4.53 17.38
C GLU A 426 -27.78 5.08 17.89
N GLN A 427 -28.55 4.26 18.61
CA GLN A 427 -29.78 4.69 19.27
C GLN A 427 -29.52 5.74 20.35
N VAL A 428 -28.55 5.50 21.24
CA VAL A 428 -28.18 6.44 22.32
C VAL A 428 -27.60 7.73 21.74
N GLN A 429 -26.70 7.64 20.76
CA GLN A 429 -26.11 8.79 20.10
C GLN A 429 -27.16 9.65 19.38
N SER A 430 -28.11 9.03 18.68
CA SER A 430 -29.19 9.78 18.00
C SER A 430 -30.09 10.51 19.01
N ARG A 431 -30.38 9.89 20.16
CA ARG A 431 -31.11 10.53 21.25
C ARG A 431 -30.30 11.66 21.90
N LEU A 432 -29.01 11.48 22.10
CA LEU A 432 -28.09 12.52 22.59
C LEU A 432 -28.14 13.76 21.70
N ILE A 433 -27.98 13.60 20.39
CA ILE A 433 -27.99 14.73 19.45
C ILE A 433 -29.33 15.48 19.52
N LYS A 434 -30.45 14.75 19.59
CA LYS A 434 -31.77 15.36 19.76
C LYS A 434 -31.87 16.14 21.08
N HIS A 435 -31.42 15.54 22.19
CA HIS A 435 -31.42 16.15 23.51
C HIS A 435 -30.58 17.43 23.54
N LEU A 436 -29.35 17.41 23.01
CA LEU A 436 -28.47 18.57 22.96
C LEU A 436 -29.04 19.70 22.12
N ARG A 437 -29.62 19.42 20.95
CA ARG A 437 -30.25 20.46 20.11
C ARG A 437 -31.48 21.09 20.75
N GLN A 438 -32.23 20.32 21.54
CA GLN A 438 -33.39 20.82 22.28
C GLN A 438 -32.97 21.67 23.47
N GLN A 439 -31.94 21.25 24.19
CA GLN A 439 -31.42 21.95 25.37
C GLN A 439 -30.64 23.22 24.99
N PHE A 440 -29.98 23.22 23.83
CA PHE A 440 -29.11 24.31 23.36
C PHE A 440 -29.46 24.73 21.92
N PRO A 441 -30.64 25.33 21.67
CA PRO A 441 -31.14 25.61 20.31
C PRO A 441 -30.34 26.65 19.51
N GLY A 442 -29.42 27.37 20.16
CA GLY A 442 -28.54 28.36 19.52
C GLY A 442 -27.08 27.92 19.37
N GLU A 443 -26.75 26.68 19.75
CA GLU A 443 -25.40 26.15 19.66
C GLU A 443 -25.28 25.13 18.53
N GLU A 444 -24.09 25.06 17.93
CA GLU A 444 -23.82 24.07 16.89
C GLU A 444 -23.60 22.70 17.53
N VAL A 445 -24.39 21.70 17.11
CA VAL A 445 -24.31 20.31 17.60
C VAL A 445 -24.09 19.38 16.42
N VAL A 446 -22.93 18.72 16.43
CA VAL A 446 -22.44 17.83 15.38
C VAL A 446 -22.34 16.41 15.88
N LYS A 447 -22.78 15.47 15.05
CA LYS A 447 -22.62 14.03 15.23
C LYS A 447 -21.37 13.57 14.48
N GLU A 448 -20.54 12.72 15.09
CA GLU A 448 -19.34 12.13 14.47
C GLU A 448 -18.37 13.21 13.90
N ALA A 449 -17.92 14.13 14.75
CA ALA A 449 -16.98 15.17 14.34
C ALA A 449 -15.56 14.60 14.15
N LEU A 450 -14.90 14.96 13.04
CA LEU A 450 -13.58 14.44 12.68
C LEU A 450 -12.46 15.27 13.32
N ILE A 451 -11.46 14.61 13.91
CA ILE A 451 -10.20 15.25 14.33
C ILE A 451 -9.14 15.01 13.26
N LYS A 452 -8.69 16.06 12.58
CA LYS A 452 -7.53 16.00 11.68
C LYS A 452 -6.24 16.29 12.46
N PRO A 453 -5.09 15.69 12.09
CA PRO A 453 -4.89 14.69 11.04
C PRO A 453 -5.14 13.23 11.49
N PHE A 454 -5.58 13.00 12.74
CA PHE A 454 -5.61 11.67 13.36
C PHE A 454 -6.71 10.73 12.82
N ASN A 455 -7.68 11.25 12.08
CA ASN A 455 -8.83 10.50 11.58
C ASN A 455 -9.66 9.79 12.67
N SER A 456 -9.57 10.28 13.91
CA SER A 456 -10.45 9.91 15.02
C SER A 456 -11.77 10.68 14.94
N TYR A 457 -12.86 10.06 15.37
CA TYR A 457 -14.20 10.66 15.36
C TYR A 457 -14.74 10.77 16.78
N ILE A 458 -15.18 11.98 17.15
CA ILE A 458 -15.85 12.24 18.42
C ILE A 458 -17.35 11.98 18.22
N ASP A 459 -17.96 11.18 19.09
CA ASP A 459 -19.37 10.77 18.94
C ASP A 459 -20.33 11.98 18.81
N ALA A 460 -20.15 13.01 19.63
CA ALA A 460 -20.77 14.31 19.40
C ALA A 460 -19.92 15.48 19.90
N VAL A 461 -20.03 16.61 19.21
CA VAL A 461 -19.41 17.88 19.60
C VAL A 461 -20.48 18.96 19.69
N ARG A 462 -20.46 19.72 20.78
CA ARG A 462 -21.24 20.94 20.95
C ARG A 462 -20.28 22.13 20.96
N ARG A 463 -20.62 23.19 20.22
CA ARG A 463 -19.86 24.45 20.19
C ARG A 463 -20.68 25.57 20.82
N PRO A 464 -20.43 25.90 22.09
CA PRO A 464 -21.04 27.05 22.75
C PRO A 464 -20.52 28.38 22.19
N ALA A 465 -21.32 29.43 22.32
CA ALA A 465 -20.91 30.79 21.93
C ALA A 465 -19.70 31.32 22.72
N SER A 466 -19.38 30.71 23.87
CA SER A 466 -18.19 31.01 24.69
C SER A 466 -16.86 30.56 24.05
N GLY A 467 -16.92 29.83 22.93
CA GLY A 467 -15.79 29.65 22.02
C GLY A 467 -14.91 28.41 22.25
N ARG A 468 -15.26 27.49 23.15
CA ARG A 468 -14.54 26.20 23.29
C ARG A 468 -15.50 25.03 23.27
N ASP A 469 -15.12 24.00 22.52
CA ASP A 469 -15.97 22.84 22.26
C ASP A 469 -16.17 21.98 23.53
N VAL A 470 -17.30 21.30 23.56
CA VAL A 470 -17.64 20.26 24.55
C VAL A 470 -17.72 18.93 23.81
N PHE A 471 -16.99 17.94 24.30
CA PHE A 471 -16.91 16.62 23.68
C PHE A 471 -17.78 15.63 24.43
N TYR A 472 -18.55 14.86 23.69
CA TYR A 472 -19.43 13.82 24.23
C TYR A 472 -18.99 12.48 23.65
N GLU A 473 -18.76 11.50 24.52
CA GLU A 473 -18.38 10.14 24.14
C GLU A 473 -19.42 9.15 24.64
N VAL A 474 -20.04 8.39 23.73
CA VAL A 474 -21.15 7.49 24.02
C VAL A 474 -20.63 6.07 24.22
N LYS A 475 -20.95 5.46 25.37
CA LYS A 475 -20.65 4.05 25.65
C LYS A 475 -21.88 3.30 26.10
N VAL A 476 -22.05 2.09 25.57
CA VAL A 476 -23.21 1.21 25.81
C VAL A 476 -22.81 -0.14 26.40
N LEU A 477 -21.72 -0.16 27.17
CA LEU A 477 -21.19 -1.36 27.82
C LEU A 477 -22.11 -1.83 28.96
N PRO A 478 -21.96 -3.09 29.43
CA PRO A 478 -22.86 -3.66 30.44
C PRO A 478 -22.95 -2.91 31.78
N THR A 479 -21.95 -2.07 32.11
CA THR A 479 -21.95 -1.29 33.36
C THR A 479 -21.50 0.14 33.14
N LEU A 480 -22.05 1.08 33.93
CA LEU A 480 -21.63 2.48 33.91
C LEU A 480 -20.12 2.65 34.22
N LYS A 481 -19.55 1.82 35.10
CA LYS A 481 -18.11 1.83 35.40
C LYS A 481 -17.27 1.51 34.17
N ALA A 482 -17.67 0.52 33.37
CA ALA A 482 -17.00 0.18 32.11
C ALA A 482 -17.14 1.33 31.10
N CYS A 483 -18.34 1.91 30.97
CA CYS A 483 -18.58 3.07 30.11
C CYS A 483 -17.66 4.24 30.46
N ILE A 484 -17.58 4.61 31.74
CA ILE A 484 -16.70 5.69 32.22
C ILE A 484 -15.23 5.39 31.90
N ARG A 485 -14.77 4.16 32.17
CA ARG A 485 -13.38 3.76 31.93
C ARG A 485 -12.96 3.93 30.47
N GLU A 486 -13.78 3.43 29.54
CA GLU A 486 -13.44 3.50 28.11
C GLU A 486 -13.64 4.91 27.54
N ALA A 487 -14.72 5.59 27.91
CA ALA A 487 -14.98 6.95 27.43
C ALA A 487 -13.90 7.95 27.89
N LEU A 488 -13.42 7.84 29.12
CA LEU A 488 -12.37 8.73 29.65
C LEU A 488 -11.08 8.66 28.84
N GLY A 489 -10.64 7.46 28.44
CA GLY A 489 -9.42 7.30 27.64
C GLY A 489 -9.53 8.01 26.28
N GLN A 490 -10.68 7.86 25.62
CA GLN A 490 -10.93 8.50 24.33
C GLN A 490 -11.10 10.02 24.47
N LEU A 491 -11.84 10.49 25.46
CA LEU A 491 -12.00 11.93 25.73
C LEU A 491 -10.66 12.61 26.05
N LEU A 492 -9.79 11.93 26.81
CA LEU A 492 -8.42 12.40 27.06
C LEU A 492 -7.60 12.49 25.77
N GLU A 493 -7.65 11.46 24.92
CA GLU A 493 -6.98 11.46 23.61
C GLU A 493 -7.48 12.64 22.75
N TYR A 494 -8.79 12.74 22.56
CA TYR A 494 -9.40 13.77 21.72
C TYR A 494 -9.11 15.18 22.21
N ALA A 495 -9.16 15.41 23.53
CA ALA A 495 -8.98 16.74 24.08
C ALA A 495 -7.51 17.17 24.18
N CYS A 496 -6.59 16.21 24.41
CA CYS A 496 -5.24 16.52 24.88
C CYS A 496 -4.10 16.07 23.94
N TRP A 497 -4.27 15.03 23.12
CA TRP A 497 -3.17 14.48 22.33
C TRP A 497 -2.81 15.35 21.09
N PRO A 498 -1.52 15.55 20.76
CA PRO A 498 -0.32 15.11 21.50
C PRO A 498 0.11 16.11 22.59
N ASP A 499 -0.29 17.38 22.48
CA ASP A 499 -0.05 18.44 23.47
C ASP A 499 -0.94 19.65 23.15
N GLN A 500 -2.26 19.49 23.27
CA GLN A 500 -3.26 20.54 22.96
C GLN A 500 -4.38 20.58 23.99
N VAL A 501 -5.25 21.59 23.92
CA VAL A 501 -6.50 21.63 24.68
C VAL A 501 -7.63 21.98 23.72
N LEU A 502 -8.23 20.96 23.11
CA LEU A 502 -9.29 21.13 22.12
C LEU A 502 -10.69 21.29 22.73
N SER A 503 -10.87 20.81 23.97
CA SER A 503 -12.14 20.85 24.69
C SER A 503 -11.94 21.26 26.15
N ARG A 504 -12.93 21.97 26.70
CA ARG A 504 -12.97 22.39 28.11
C ARG A 504 -13.90 21.55 28.98
N GLU A 505 -14.70 20.67 28.38
CA GLU A 505 -15.66 19.84 29.09
C GLU A 505 -15.82 18.51 28.34
N TRP A 506 -15.70 17.41 29.10
CA TRP A 506 -15.69 16.06 28.58
C TRP A 506 -16.86 15.29 29.18
N VAL A 507 -17.85 14.95 28.37
CA VAL A 507 -19.09 14.35 28.87
C VAL A 507 -19.11 12.88 28.49
N VAL A 508 -19.07 12.02 29.51
CA VAL A 508 -19.34 10.59 29.33
C VAL A 508 -20.84 10.41 29.19
N VAL A 509 -21.28 9.76 28.11
CA VAL A 509 -22.70 9.51 27.84
C VAL A 509 -22.99 8.02 27.87
N SER A 510 -24.02 7.62 28.63
CA SER A 510 -24.54 6.25 28.58
C SER A 510 -26.04 6.21 28.88
N TYR A 511 -26.67 5.04 28.70
CA TYR A 511 -28.08 4.85 29.07
C TYR A 511 -28.29 4.48 30.54
N HIS A 512 -27.22 4.10 31.26
CA HIS A 512 -27.31 3.69 32.66
C HIS A 512 -27.64 4.88 33.57
N PRO A 513 -28.45 4.72 34.61
CA PRO A 513 -28.61 5.76 35.62
C PRO A 513 -27.30 5.99 36.38
N ALA A 514 -27.04 7.25 36.75
CA ALA A 514 -25.92 7.58 37.62
C ALA A 514 -26.09 6.88 38.98
N THR A 515 -25.01 6.33 39.51
CA THR A 515 -24.98 5.70 40.83
C THR A 515 -24.23 6.60 41.82
N ALA A 516 -24.47 6.42 43.12
CA ALA A 516 -23.72 7.15 44.14
C ALA A 516 -22.20 6.89 44.05
N GLU A 517 -21.81 5.66 43.68
CA GLU A 517 -20.40 5.28 43.49
C GLU A 517 -19.78 6.00 42.29
N SER A 518 -20.44 5.97 41.13
CA SER A 518 -19.94 6.64 39.91
C SER A 518 -19.89 8.16 40.08
N THR A 519 -20.89 8.76 40.74
CA THR A 519 -20.91 10.19 41.07
C THR A 519 -19.73 10.57 41.97
N ARG A 520 -19.47 9.79 43.03
CA ARG A 520 -18.32 10.01 43.91
C ARG A 520 -16.99 9.87 43.16
N TYR A 521 -16.89 8.89 42.25
CA TYR A 521 -15.70 8.70 41.44
C TYR A 521 -15.43 9.89 40.50
N LEU A 522 -16.43 10.35 39.75
CA LEU A 522 -16.31 11.52 38.86
C LEU A 522 -16.01 12.80 39.64
N ASN A 523 -16.66 13.00 40.80
CA ASN A 523 -16.33 14.11 41.70
C ASN A 523 -14.86 14.08 42.15
N LYS A 524 -14.33 12.90 42.48
CA LYS A 524 -12.92 12.73 42.84
C LYS A 524 -12.01 13.08 41.67
N LEU A 525 -12.34 12.63 40.44
CA LEU A 525 -11.58 12.99 39.24
C LEU A 525 -11.53 14.50 38.99
N ARG A 526 -12.66 15.19 39.17
CA ARG A 526 -12.72 16.66 39.07
C ARG A 526 -11.91 17.34 40.17
N ALA A 527 -12.08 16.93 41.42
CA ALA A 527 -11.50 17.63 42.57
C ALA A 527 -9.99 17.39 42.75
N GLU A 528 -9.51 16.16 42.53
CA GLU A 528 -8.10 15.82 42.77
C GLU A 528 -7.22 16.02 41.54
N PHE A 529 -7.76 15.76 40.34
CA PHE A 529 -6.97 15.76 39.09
C PHE A 529 -7.35 16.90 38.14
N ASN A 530 -8.31 17.76 38.51
CA ASN A 530 -8.81 18.86 37.68
C ASN A 530 -9.27 18.42 36.28
N LEU A 531 -9.76 17.18 36.14
CA LEU A 531 -10.30 16.69 34.87
C LEU A 531 -11.70 17.27 34.68
N PRO A 532 -12.01 17.97 33.57
CA PRO A 532 -13.31 18.58 33.35
C PRO A 532 -14.35 17.55 32.85
N VAL A 533 -14.40 16.39 33.50
CA VAL A 533 -15.28 15.29 33.13
C VAL A 533 -16.64 15.41 33.79
N GLU A 534 -17.70 15.21 33.03
CA GLU A 534 -19.09 15.12 33.48
C GLU A 534 -19.76 13.84 32.99
N TYR A 535 -20.95 13.55 33.53
CA TYR A 535 -21.77 12.42 33.12
C TYR A 535 -23.16 12.85 32.70
N LEU A 536 -23.62 12.34 31.56
CA LEU A 536 -24.98 12.55 31.06
C LEU A 536 -25.65 11.21 30.78
N GLN A 537 -26.81 10.98 31.41
CA GLN A 537 -27.66 9.84 31.09
C GLN A 537 -28.57 10.16 29.91
N ILE A 538 -28.62 9.27 28.93
CA ILE A 538 -29.59 9.29 27.83
C ILE A 538 -30.43 8.00 27.87
N PRO A 539 -31.64 8.04 28.46
CA PRO A 539 -32.50 6.87 28.59
C PRO A 539 -32.92 6.26 27.24
N LEU A 540 -33.10 4.93 27.22
CA LEU A 540 -33.60 4.18 26.06
C LEU A 540 -35.14 4.15 25.95
N THR A 541 -35.83 4.61 27.00
CA THR A 541 -37.28 4.78 27.05
C THR A 541 -37.58 6.24 27.14
#